data_AF-A0A7W8ABB4-F1
#
_entry.id   AF-A0A7W8ABB4-F1
#
_cell.length_a   1.000
_cell.length_b   1.000
_cell.length_c   1.000
_cell.angle_alpha   90.00
_cell.angle_beta   90.00
_cell.angle_gamma   90.00
#
_symmetry.space_group_name_H-M   'P 1'
#
loop_
_entity.id
_entity.type
_entity.pdbx_description
1 polymer ?
#
loop_
_entity_poly.entity_id
_entity_poly.type
_entity_poly.pdbx_seq_one_letter_code
_entity_poly.pdbx_strand_id
1 'polypeptide(L)'
;MSEAADTIRARLLAALRREAGPPPAAPGSDGLWADIDYADLDVTVWGPFEHLVRLRALAPAEPEAAGRALDAWLRMDLRCPNWWYDQLGAPRVLGDAALLLGISHDPRLTRILGRAAVAGMTGQNLLWAAEVVIRRCLLDGDDEGLAEAFRQAATLLVPGDGEGIQPDHSFHQHGPQLYSGGYGHSFAVDMAALAALAAGTPMAPPEEAMDVLAAYLLDGQRWMIHAGRYDIACMGRESTREGNAARGPALETAARSLAAGGGPRAEELLHFGQGPGTGARYFWRSDYLAVYRPSWSAAVKTSSTRTVLSEAGNGEGLSGRHLCDGVTHLWRTGEEYHALWPVQDWRHLPGTTVAYRGGPLPAADFGQDTGGSDFAGGLTDGPYAMAAMHLDRDGVRARKSWFFFLDEYVALGAGITCADPDVPVHTTIDQTTLTGEVRLSDGTLHHNGVTYFFPHPAPLTVRSGARSGSWATVNRSQSARELSADVLEIWLDHGRAPSDASYAYIAVPGPPADTLTAPRPLTVLANTPDIQAVRHSTLDLTQIVFHRPGTLALPGGSITTDRPILVQVRGPSALSAACPFGAGGQVNLTLDHHGTTRELALSLPPGPTLTLPAG
;
A
#
# COMPACT_ATOMS: atom_id res chain seq x y z
N MET A 1 -41.47 3.55 -7.36
CA MET A 1 -40.13 4.14 -7.46
C MET A 1 -40.26 5.62 -7.79
N SER A 2 -39.47 6.45 -7.13
CA SER A 2 -39.29 7.87 -7.43
C SER A 2 -38.41 8.06 -8.66
N GLU A 3 -38.45 9.28 -9.23
CA GLU A 3 -37.57 9.70 -10.33
C GLU A 3 -36.08 9.53 -10.00
N ALA A 4 -35.69 9.76 -8.75
CA ALA A 4 -34.33 9.54 -8.27
C ALA A 4 -33.93 8.06 -8.35
N ALA A 5 -34.80 7.16 -7.86
CA ALA A 5 -34.56 5.73 -7.89
C ALA A 5 -34.51 5.19 -9.34
N ASP A 6 -35.37 5.69 -10.22
CA ASP A 6 -35.35 5.34 -11.65
C ASP A 6 -34.07 5.82 -12.35
N THR A 7 -33.60 7.02 -12.02
CA THR A 7 -32.33 7.57 -12.53
C THR A 7 -31.15 6.68 -12.13
N ILE A 8 -31.07 6.30 -10.85
CA ILE A 8 -30.02 5.42 -10.32
C ILE A 8 -30.09 4.05 -11.02
N ARG A 9 -31.29 3.47 -11.12
CA ARG A 9 -31.51 2.18 -11.81
C ARG A 9 -31.02 2.23 -13.26
N ALA A 10 -31.38 3.27 -13.99
CA ALA A 10 -31.00 3.44 -15.39
C ALA A 10 -29.47 3.53 -15.56
N ARG A 11 -28.80 4.30 -14.69
CA ARG A 11 -27.34 4.44 -14.69
C ARG A 11 -26.63 3.13 -14.33
N LEU A 12 -27.12 2.42 -13.31
CA LEU A 12 -26.58 1.12 -12.92
C LEU A 12 -26.72 0.11 -14.07
N LEU A 13 -27.90 -0.01 -14.68
CA LEU A 13 -28.11 -0.87 -15.84
C LEU A 13 -27.19 -0.51 -17.03
N ALA A 14 -26.96 0.78 -17.27
CA ALA A 14 -26.04 1.23 -18.30
C ALA A 14 -24.59 0.83 -17.99
N ALA A 15 -24.14 0.97 -16.74
CA ALA A 15 -22.82 0.55 -16.30
C ALA A 15 -22.64 -0.98 -16.44
N LEU A 16 -23.59 -1.76 -15.92
CA LEU A 16 -23.58 -3.22 -16.00
C LEU A 16 -23.51 -3.72 -17.46
N ARG A 17 -24.23 -3.07 -18.38
CA ARG A 17 -24.19 -3.41 -19.81
C ARG A 17 -22.86 -3.07 -20.49
N ARG A 18 -22.18 -1.99 -20.10
CA ARG A 18 -20.85 -1.67 -20.63
C ARG A 18 -19.78 -2.63 -20.12
N GLU A 19 -19.94 -3.11 -18.89
CA GLU A 19 -19.02 -4.06 -18.27
C GLU A 19 -19.27 -5.51 -18.70
N ALA A 20 -20.38 -5.77 -19.39
CA ALA A 20 -20.64 -7.08 -19.98
C ALA A 20 -19.58 -7.35 -21.06
N GLY A 21 -18.69 -8.30 -20.77
CA GLY A 21 -17.76 -8.85 -21.75
C GLY A 21 -18.49 -9.67 -22.82
N PRO A 22 -17.75 -10.37 -23.70
CA PRO A 22 -18.36 -11.30 -24.63
C PRO A 22 -19.18 -12.36 -23.87
N PRO A 23 -20.38 -12.72 -24.34
CA PRO A 23 -21.21 -13.68 -23.64
C PRO A 23 -20.51 -15.05 -23.59
N PRO A 24 -20.58 -15.77 -22.45
CA PRO A 24 -20.09 -17.13 -22.37
C PRO A 24 -20.98 -18.06 -23.20
N ALA A 25 -20.55 -19.31 -23.37
CA ALA A 25 -21.43 -20.35 -23.90
C ALA A 25 -22.70 -20.48 -23.04
N ALA A 26 -23.85 -20.69 -23.67
CA ALA A 26 -25.11 -20.88 -22.97
C ALA A 26 -25.07 -22.11 -22.05
N PRO A 27 -25.76 -22.08 -20.89
CA PRO A 27 -25.88 -23.22 -20.00
C PRO A 27 -26.74 -24.33 -20.63
N GLY A 28 -26.70 -25.52 -20.02
CA GLY A 28 -27.59 -26.63 -20.33
C GLY A 28 -29.08 -26.29 -20.16
N SER A 29 -29.94 -27.23 -20.54
CA SER A 29 -31.41 -27.07 -20.38
C SER A 29 -31.85 -26.96 -18.93
N ASP A 30 -31.06 -27.49 -18.00
CA ASP A 30 -31.22 -27.39 -16.54
C ASP A 30 -30.76 -26.04 -15.95
N GLY A 31 -30.08 -25.21 -16.75
CA GLY A 31 -29.50 -23.93 -16.35
C GLY A 31 -28.09 -24.04 -15.77
N LEU A 32 -27.43 -25.21 -15.87
CA LEU A 32 -26.09 -25.43 -15.32
C LEU A 32 -25.01 -25.49 -16.40
N TRP A 33 -23.78 -25.17 -16.01
CA TRP A 33 -22.59 -25.37 -16.84
C TRP A 33 -21.84 -26.61 -16.37
N ALA A 34 -21.59 -27.55 -17.27
CA ALA A 34 -21.03 -28.86 -16.94
C ALA A 34 -19.57 -28.80 -16.46
N ASP A 35 -18.85 -27.71 -16.72
CA ASP A 35 -17.47 -27.47 -16.30
C ASP A 35 -17.34 -26.84 -14.91
N ILE A 36 -18.46 -26.50 -14.25
CA ILE A 36 -18.46 -25.93 -12.90
C ILE A 36 -18.71 -27.03 -11.87
N ASP A 37 -17.79 -27.16 -10.91
CA ASP A 37 -18.00 -28.01 -9.73
C ASP A 37 -18.90 -27.29 -8.72
N TYR A 38 -20.19 -27.60 -8.74
CA TYR A 38 -21.18 -27.02 -7.84
C TYR A 38 -21.08 -27.52 -6.39
N ALA A 39 -20.28 -28.56 -6.12
CA ALA A 39 -20.06 -29.10 -4.78
C ALA A 39 -18.80 -28.53 -4.11
N ASP A 40 -18.04 -27.68 -4.80
CA ASP A 40 -16.82 -27.09 -4.29
C ASP A 40 -17.09 -26.15 -3.08
N LEU A 41 -16.23 -26.29 -2.07
CA LEU A 41 -16.27 -25.60 -0.79
C LEU A 41 -14.98 -24.81 -0.51
N ASP A 42 -14.10 -24.64 -1.51
CA ASP A 42 -12.89 -23.85 -1.37
C ASP A 42 -13.23 -22.42 -0.93
N VAL A 43 -12.52 -21.95 0.10
CA VAL A 43 -12.76 -20.67 0.76
C VAL A 43 -12.08 -19.50 0.06
N THR A 44 -11.16 -19.78 -0.85
CA THR A 44 -10.33 -18.79 -1.54
C THR A 44 -10.80 -18.59 -2.97
N VAL A 45 -11.08 -19.68 -3.69
CA VAL A 45 -11.63 -19.67 -5.06
C VAL A 45 -12.82 -20.60 -5.10
N TRP A 46 -14.00 -20.05 -4.80
CA TRP A 46 -15.24 -20.83 -4.77
C TRP A 46 -15.76 -21.07 -6.19
N GLY A 47 -15.55 -22.28 -6.73
CA GLY A 47 -15.94 -22.67 -8.10
C GLY A 47 -17.37 -22.29 -8.51
N PRO A 48 -18.41 -22.50 -7.67
CA PRO A 48 -19.78 -22.12 -7.98
C PRO A 48 -19.96 -20.63 -8.27
N PHE A 49 -19.10 -19.75 -7.77
CA PHE A 49 -19.17 -18.31 -8.03
C PHE A 49 -19.08 -17.99 -9.53
N GLU A 50 -18.37 -18.79 -10.32
CA GLU A 50 -18.26 -18.64 -11.77
C GLU A 50 -19.62 -18.75 -12.48
N HIS A 51 -20.59 -19.50 -11.92
CA HIS A 51 -21.95 -19.55 -12.44
C HIS A 51 -22.58 -18.15 -12.44
N LEU A 52 -22.40 -17.38 -11.36
CA LEU A 52 -22.94 -16.03 -11.25
C LEU A 52 -22.24 -15.05 -12.19
N VAL A 53 -20.92 -15.18 -12.33
CA VAL A 53 -20.13 -14.37 -13.27
C VAL A 53 -20.63 -14.58 -14.71
N ARG A 54 -20.79 -15.84 -15.12
CA ARG A 54 -21.33 -16.19 -16.45
C ARG A 54 -22.77 -15.74 -16.62
N LEU A 55 -23.61 -15.95 -15.61
CA LEU A 55 -25.00 -15.49 -15.59
C LEU A 55 -25.10 -13.97 -15.82
N ARG A 56 -24.32 -13.16 -15.09
CA ARG A 56 -24.30 -11.69 -15.23
C ARG A 56 -23.87 -11.28 -16.64
N ALA A 57 -22.84 -11.91 -17.19
CA ALA A 57 -22.35 -11.62 -18.54
C ALA A 57 -23.35 -12.04 -19.64
N LEU A 58 -24.10 -13.12 -19.42
CA LEU A 58 -25.08 -13.65 -20.36
C LEU A 58 -26.39 -12.85 -20.36
N ALA A 59 -26.79 -12.30 -19.22
CA ALA A 59 -28.07 -11.60 -19.03
C ALA A 59 -28.44 -10.56 -20.11
N PRO A 60 -27.55 -9.65 -20.55
CA PRO A 60 -27.88 -8.69 -21.60
C PRO A 60 -27.88 -9.28 -23.02
N ALA A 61 -27.23 -10.43 -23.24
CA ALA A 61 -27.03 -11.02 -24.57
C ALA A 61 -28.05 -12.13 -24.89
N GLU A 62 -28.30 -13.02 -23.93
CA GLU A 62 -29.23 -14.16 -24.08
C GLU A 62 -30.14 -14.28 -22.85
N PRO A 63 -31.17 -13.40 -22.72
CA PRO A 63 -31.97 -13.30 -21.50
C PRO A 63 -32.74 -14.57 -21.15
N GLU A 64 -33.16 -15.38 -22.13
CA GLU A 64 -33.83 -16.66 -21.87
C GLU A 64 -32.88 -17.70 -21.26
N ALA A 65 -31.64 -17.77 -21.77
CA ALA A 65 -30.63 -18.69 -21.27
C ALA A 65 -30.13 -18.28 -19.88
N ALA A 66 -29.91 -16.98 -19.69
CA ALA A 66 -29.61 -16.39 -18.39
C ALA A 66 -30.76 -16.58 -17.39
N GLY A 67 -32.02 -16.49 -17.82
CA GLY A 67 -33.18 -16.78 -16.97
C GLY A 67 -33.19 -18.21 -16.42
N ARG A 68 -32.80 -19.21 -17.25
CA ARG A 68 -32.64 -20.60 -16.79
C ARG A 68 -31.50 -20.75 -15.78
N ALA A 69 -30.35 -20.12 -16.03
CA ALA A 69 -29.23 -20.13 -15.09
C ALA A 69 -29.60 -19.47 -13.76
N LEU A 70 -30.26 -18.31 -13.80
CA LEU A 70 -30.76 -17.64 -12.60
C LEU A 70 -31.69 -18.57 -11.79
N ASP A 71 -32.68 -19.19 -12.43
CA ASP A 71 -33.58 -20.10 -11.73
C ASP A 71 -32.82 -21.30 -11.13
N ALA A 72 -31.82 -21.83 -11.83
CA ALA A 72 -30.95 -22.89 -11.30
C ALA A 72 -30.20 -22.45 -10.04
N TRP A 73 -29.58 -21.27 -10.05
CA TRP A 73 -28.91 -20.71 -8.87
C TRP A 73 -29.87 -20.56 -7.68
N LEU A 74 -31.05 -19.97 -7.92
CA LEU A 74 -32.06 -19.73 -6.88
C LEU A 74 -32.62 -21.04 -6.30
N ARG A 75 -32.69 -22.12 -7.09
CA ARG A 75 -33.08 -23.46 -6.62
C ARG A 75 -31.99 -24.13 -5.80
N MET A 76 -30.73 -24.01 -6.21
CA MET A 76 -29.61 -24.66 -5.52
C MET A 76 -29.25 -23.98 -4.19
N ASP A 77 -29.42 -22.65 -4.11
CA ASP A 77 -29.21 -21.88 -2.89
C ASP A 77 -27.83 -22.06 -2.22
N LEU A 78 -26.80 -22.26 -3.05
CA LEU A 78 -25.46 -22.66 -2.60
C LEU A 78 -24.88 -21.71 -1.55
N ARG A 79 -24.01 -22.26 -0.71
CA ARG A 79 -23.27 -21.53 0.33
C ARG A 79 -21.79 -21.91 0.32
N CYS A 80 -20.94 -20.91 0.50
CA CYS A 80 -19.51 -21.08 0.70
C CYS A 80 -19.19 -21.01 2.21
N PRO A 81 -18.23 -21.80 2.73
CA PRO A 81 -17.76 -21.65 4.10
C PRO A 81 -17.11 -20.26 4.36
N ASN A 82 -16.59 -19.60 3.33
CA ASN A 82 -16.17 -18.21 3.43
C ASN A 82 -17.39 -17.28 3.36
N TRP A 83 -17.67 -16.62 4.48
CA TRP A 83 -18.79 -15.69 4.64
C TRP A 83 -18.82 -14.57 3.58
N TRP A 84 -17.65 -14.16 3.06
CA TRP A 84 -17.56 -13.10 2.06
C TRP A 84 -18.33 -13.48 0.79
N TYR A 85 -18.19 -14.72 0.30
CA TYR A 85 -18.97 -15.18 -0.86
C TYR A 85 -20.47 -15.23 -0.54
N ASP A 86 -20.84 -15.75 0.63
CA ASP A 86 -22.24 -15.96 1.01
C ASP A 86 -23.01 -14.64 1.23
N GLN A 87 -22.35 -13.64 1.82
CA GLN A 87 -23.00 -12.39 2.25
C GLN A 87 -22.74 -11.21 1.31
N LEU A 88 -21.63 -11.20 0.57
CA LEU A 88 -21.21 -10.04 -0.22
C LEU A 88 -21.05 -10.40 -1.70
N GLY A 89 -20.08 -11.27 -2.01
CA GLY A 89 -19.70 -11.59 -3.39
C GLY A 89 -20.88 -12.12 -4.22
N ALA A 90 -21.46 -13.25 -3.81
CA ALA A 90 -22.54 -13.89 -4.57
C ALA A 90 -23.83 -13.05 -4.60
N PRO A 91 -24.32 -12.50 -3.47
CA PRO A 91 -25.49 -11.62 -3.50
C PRO A 91 -25.34 -10.42 -4.43
N ARG A 92 -24.15 -9.80 -4.48
CA ARG A 92 -23.91 -8.62 -5.33
C ARG A 92 -24.03 -8.94 -6.81
N VAL A 93 -23.35 -10.00 -7.27
CA VAL A 93 -23.38 -10.44 -8.68
C VAL A 93 -24.77 -10.97 -9.06
N LEU A 94 -25.45 -11.66 -8.13
CA LEU A 94 -26.83 -12.11 -8.32
C LEU A 94 -27.80 -10.93 -8.50
N GLY A 95 -27.64 -9.86 -7.71
CA GLY A 95 -28.42 -8.64 -7.83
C GLY A 95 -28.23 -7.94 -9.19
N ASP A 96 -26.99 -7.87 -9.68
CA ASP A 96 -26.69 -7.34 -11.02
C ASP A 96 -27.44 -8.12 -12.12
N ALA A 97 -27.35 -9.46 -12.08
CA ALA A 97 -28.00 -10.32 -13.06
C ALA A 97 -29.53 -10.19 -13.03
N ALA A 98 -30.12 -10.16 -11.84
CA ALA A 98 -31.56 -9.99 -11.68
C ALA A 98 -32.06 -8.63 -12.20
N LEU A 99 -31.29 -7.55 -11.95
CA LEU A 99 -31.60 -6.22 -12.49
C LEU A 99 -31.57 -6.21 -14.03
N LEU A 100 -30.54 -6.81 -14.63
CA LEU A 100 -30.39 -6.91 -16.09
C LEU A 100 -31.54 -7.69 -16.74
N LEU A 101 -32.02 -8.75 -16.08
CA LEU A 101 -33.14 -9.58 -16.54
C LEU A 101 -34.52 -8.98 -16.19
N GLY A 102 -34.56 -7.93 -15.38
CA GLY A 102 -35.81 -7.31 -14.94
C GLY A 102 -36.64 -8.20 -14.00
N ILE A 103 -36.00 -9.10 -13.25
CA ILE A 103 -36.66 -10.00 -12.31
C ILE A 103 -36.90 -9.27 -11.00
N SER A 104 -38.16 -9.11 -10.59
CA SER A 104 -38.54 -8.52 -9.30
C SER A 104 -39.45 -9.45 -8.50
N HIS A 105 -39.51 -9.22 -7.18
CA HIS A 105 -40.44 -9.90 -6.26
C HIS A 105 -40.35 -11.45 -6.22
N ASP A 106 -39.20 -12.04 -6.52
CA ASP A 106 -38.95 -13.48 -6.29
C ASP A 106 -38.49 -13.72 -4.83
N PRO A 107 -39.25 -14.46 -4.00
CA PRO A 107 -38.90 -14.67 -2.59
C PRO A 107 -37.55 -15.38 -2.38
N ARG A 108 -37.10 -16.21 -3.34
CA ARG A 108 -35.79 -16.88 -3.28
C ARG A 108 -34.67 -15.87 -3.48
N LEU A 109 -34.85 -14.94 -4.43
CA LEU A 109 -33.93 -13.85 -4.68
C LEU A 109 -33.84 -12.93 -3.45
N THR A 110 -34.99 -12.47 -2.92
CA THR A 110 -35.03 -11.64 -1.70
C THR A 110 -34.31 -12.31 -0.53
N ARG A 111 -34.50 -13.63 -0.36
CA ARG A 111 -33.84 -14.40 0.70
C ARG A 111 -32.32 -14.48 0.53
N ILE A 112 -31.81 -14.67 -0.69
CA ILE A 112 -30.35 -14.73 -0.93
C ILE A 112 -29.73 -13.33 -0.82
N LEU A 113 -30.35 -12.29 -1.37
CA LEU A 113 -29.88 -10.91 -1.21
C LEU A 113 -29.93 -10.46 0.26
N GLY A 114 -30.90 -10.96 1.03
CA GLY A 114 -31.04 -10.72 2.47
C GLY A 114 -29.95 -11.35 3.34
N ARG A 115 -29.01 -12.11 2.78
CA ARG A 115 -27.84 -12.64 3.50
C ARG A 115 -26.81 -11.55 3.82
N ALA A 116 -26.79 -10.44 3.08
CA ALA A 116 -25.89 -9.32 3.35
C ALA A 116 -26.21 -8.67 4.70
N ALA A 117 -25.31 -8.84 5.67
CA ALA A 117 -25.45 -8.25 7.00
C ALA A 117 -24.66 -6.93 7.08
N VAL A 118 -25.36 -5.79 6.97
CA VAL A 118 -24.73 -4.47 7.14
C VAL A 118 -24.15 -4.30 8.56
N ALA A 119 -24.86 -4.80 9.56
CA ALA A 119 -24.49 -4.65 10.97
C ALA A 119 -23.15 -5.36 11.29
N GLY A 120 -22.22 -4.61 11.88
CA GLY A 120 -20.90 -5.13 12.29
C GLY A 120 -19.84 -5.14 11.19
N MET A 121 -20.18 -4.73 9.96
CA MET A 121 -19.22 -4.53 8.89
C MET A 121 -18.63 -3.11 8.91
N THR A 122 -17.41 -3.00 8.40
CA THR A 122 -16.59 -1.78 8.39
C THR A 122 -15.87 -1.65 7.05
N GLY A 123 -15.42 -0.44 6.73
CA GLY A 123 -14.62 -0.17 5.54
C GLY A 123 -15.25 -0.74 4.27
N GLN A 124 -14.45 -1.48 3.50
CA GLN A 124 -14.90 -2.03 2.22
C GLN A 124 -16.01 -3.08 2.35
N ASN A 125 -16.03 -3.86 3.44
CA ASN A 125 -17.08 -4.85 3.65
C ASN A 125 -18.45 -4.19 3.84
N LEU A 126 -18.49 -3.05 4.56
CA LEU A 126 -19.73 -2.28 4.71
C LEU A 126 -20.21 -1.71 3.37
N LEU A 127 -19.28 -1.21 2.54
CA LEU A 127 -19.62 -0.69 1.22
C LEU A 127 -20.23 -1.76 0.32
N TRP A 128 -19.63 -2.97 0.28
CA TRP A 128 -20.21 -4.09 -0.45
C TRP A 128 -21.58 -4.52 0.08
N ALA A 129 -21.79 -4.49 1.39
CA ALA A 129 -23.10 -4.80 1.97
C ALA A 129 -24.15 -3.77 1.54
N ALA A 130 -23.83 -2.47 1.61
CA ALA A 130 -24.70 -1.39 1.13
C ALA A 130 -25.01 -1.55 -0.37
N GLU A 131 -24.04 -1.95 -1.17
CA GLU A 131 -24.22 -2.25 -2.59
C GLU A 131 -25.20 -3.40 -2.86
N VAL A 132 -25.19 -4.47 -2.05
CA VAL A 132 -26.19 -5.54 -2.13
C VAL A 132 -27.58 -5.01 -1.78
N VAL A 133 -27.68 -4.21 -0.71
CA VAL A 133 -28.94 -3.59 -0.29
C VAL A 133 -29.51 -2.67 -1.37
N ILE A 134 -28.68 -1.84 -2.01
CA ILE A 134 -29.09 -0.98 -3.13
C ILE A 134 -29.74 -1.80 -4.25
N ARG A 135 -29.09 -2.89 -4.66
CA ARG A 135 -29.62 -3.77 -5.73
C ARG A 135 -30.96 -4.36 -5.33
N ARG A 136 -31.07 -4.86 -4.10
CA ARG A 136 -32.33 -5.37 -3.55
C ARG A 136 -33.42 -4.30 -3.55
N CYS A 137 -33.16 -3.11 -3.04
CA CYS A 137 -34.14 -2.02 -2.98
C CYS A 137 -34.60 -1.59 -4.38
N LEU A 138 -33.72 -1.57 -5.38
CA LEU A 138 -34.08 -1.32 -6.78
C LEU A 138 -34.95 -2.41 -7.39
N LEU A 139 -34.77 -3.67 -6.98
CA LEU A 139 -35.58 -4.81 -7.43
C LEU A 139 -36.97 -4.81 -6.76
N ASP A 140 -37.03 -4.44 -5.47
CA ASP A 140 -38.24 -4.45 -4.66
C ASP A 140 -39.06 -3.13 -4.78
N GLY A 141 -38.47 -2.08 -5.35
CA GLY A 141 -39.08 -0.75 -5.43
C GLY A 141 -39.14 -0.01 -4.09
N ASP A 142 -38.16 -0.28 -3.20
CA ASP A 142 -38.05 0.28 -1.85
C ASP A 142 -37.17 1.54 -1.84
N ASP A 143 -37.81 2.69 -2.06
CA ASP A 143 -37.14 3.99 -2.10
C ASP A 143 -36.52 4.41 -0.76
N GLU A 144 -37.13 4.05 0.37
CA GLU A 144 -36.64 4.42 1.70
C GLU A 144 -35.38 3.62 2.04
N GLY A 145 -35.41 2.31 1.82
CA GLY A 145 -34.25 1.44 1.99
C GLY A 145 -33.11 1.81 1.02
N LEU A 146 -33.44 2.21 -0.22
CA LEU A 146 -32.46 2.70 -1.17
C LEU A 146 -31.75 3.96 -0.63
N ALA A 147 -32.51 4.95 -0.17
CA ALA A 147 -31.94 6.17 0.40
C ALA A 147 -31.08 5.88 1.63
N GLU A 148 -31.50 4.95 2.49
CA GLU A 148 -30.74 4.54 3.67
C GLU A 148 -29.41 3.86 3.31
N ALA A 149 -29.39 2.99 2.30
CA ALA A 149 -28.17 2.33 1.87
C ALA A 149 -27.12 3.33 1.32
N PHE A 150 -27.56 4.33 0.56
CA PHE A 150 -26.68 5.43 0.12
C PHE A 150 -26.17 6.28 1.30
N ARG A 151 -27.03 6.60 2.28
CA ARG A 151 -26.60 7.30 3.50
C ARG A 151 -25.55 6.50 4.26
N GLN A 152 -25.76 5.19 4.45
CA GLN A 152 -24.81 4.31 5.12
C GLN A 152 -23.47 4.27 4.40
N ALA A 153 -23.46 4.14 3.08
CA ALA A 153 -22.23 4.21 2.30
C ALA A 153 -21.51 5.56 2.48
N ALA A 154 -22.24 6.68 2.45
CA ALA A 154 -21.67 8.00 2.65
C ALA A 154 -21.04 8.19 4.05
N THR A 155 -21.49 7.46 5.09
CA THR A 155 -20.84 7.52 6.41
C THR A 155 -19.41 7.00 6.44
N LEU A 156 -18.99 6.24 5.43
CA LEU A 156 -17.61 5.74 5.29
C LEU A 156 -16.64 6.80 4.75
N LEU A 157 -17.16 7.91 4.21
CA LEU A 157 -16.36 9.03 3.68
C LEU A 157 -15.96 10.00 4.78
N VAL A 158 -15.34 9.47 5.83
CA VAL A 158 -14.81 10.25 6.95
C VAL A 158 -13.45 9.68 7.36
N PRO A 159 -12.41 10.52 7.52
CA PRO A 159 -11.16 10.07 8.11
C PRO A 159 -11.36 9.71 9.58
N GLY A 160 -10.84 8.57 10.02
CA GLY A 160 -11.00 8.11 11.39
C GLY A 160 -9.89 7.20 11.88
N ASP A 161 -9.98 6.78 13.15
CA ASP A 161 -8.93 6.00 13.79
C ASP A 161 -9.09 4.47 13.64
N GLY A 162 -10.25 4.02 13.17
CA GLY A 162 -10.56 2.61 12.90
C GLY A 162 -10.28 2.21 11.45
N GLU A 163 -10.83 1.09 11.01
CA GLU A 163 -10.77 0.67 9.61
C GLU A 163 -11.48 1.67 8.69
N GLY A 164 -10.92 1.89 7.51
CA GLY A 164 -11.35 2.91 6.56
C GLY A 164 -10.27 3.94 6.25
N ILE A 165 -10.69 5.11 5.77
CA ILE A 165 -9.79 6.23 5.45
C ILE A 165 -9.18 6.78 6.75
N GLN A 166 -7.86 6.95 6.77
CA GLN A 166 -7.11 7.48 7.90
C GLN A 166 -6.92 9.01 7.76
N PRO A 167 -6.60 9.73 8.86
CA PRO A 167 -6.31 11.18 8.82
C PRO A 167 -5.16 11.61 7.89
N ASP A 168 -4.24 10.71 7.53
CA ASP A 168 -3.17 10.96 6.55
C ASP A 168 -3.54 10.55 5.11
N HIS A 169 -4.80 10.13 4.90
CA HIS A 169 -5.40 9.61 3.67
C HIS A 169 -4.90 8.23 3.24
N SER A 170 -4.17 7.50 4.09
CA SER A 170 -4.02 6.05 3.90
C SER A 170 -5.33 5.31 4.20
N PHE A 171 -5.40 4.02 3.89
CA PHE A 171 -6.56 3.18 4.18
C PHE A 171 -6.17 1.97 5.02
N HIS A 172 -6.92 1.71 6.09
CA HIS A 172 -6.72 0.55 6.96
C HIS A 172 -7.87 -0.45 6.87
N GLN A 173 -7.55 -1.74 6.89
CA GLN A 173 -8.53 -2.83 6.99
C GLN A 173 -7.87 -4.04 7.66
N HIS A 174 -8.64 -4.82 8.41
CA HIS A 174 -8.17 -5.88 9.31
C HIS A 174 -7.32 -5.30 10.45
N GLY A 175 -7.92 -4.38 11.20
CA GLY A 175 -7.23 -3.55 12.18
C GLY A 175 -6.40 -2.45 11.52
N PRO A 176 -5.38 -1.90 12.21
CA PRO A 176 -4.54 -0.81 11.71
C PRO A 176 -3.46 -1.29 10.71
N GLN A 177 -3.86 -2.10 9.72
CA GLN A 177 -2.97 -2.59 8.66
C GLN A 177 -3.08 -1.66 7.45
N LEU A 178 -1.95 -1.21 6.91
CA LEU A 178 -1.96 -0.47 5.64
C LEU A 178 -2.49 -1.36 4.51
N TYR A 179 -3.64 -0.99 3.95
CA TYR A 179 -4.35 -1.78 2.94
C TYR A 179 -4.88 -0.93 1.77
N SER A 180 -4.26 0.22 1.51
CA SER A 180 -4.65 1.12 0.41
C SER A 180 -4.65 0.44 -0.96
N GLY A 181 -3.72 -0.48 -1.23
CA GLY A 181 -3.61 -1.16 -2.54
C GLY A 181 -4.55 -2.37 -2.74
N GLY A 182 -5.20 -2.83 -1.67
CA GLY A 182 -6.16 -3.93 -1.70
C GLY A 182 -7.58 -3.47 -1.38
N TYR A 183 -8.05 -3.66 -0.15
CA TYR A 183 -9.38 -3.18 0.27
C TYR A 183 -9.59 -1.69 0.01
N GLY A 184 -8.57 -0.86 0.27
CA GLY A 184 -8.65 0.57 0.00
C GLY A 184 -8.80 0.91 -1.49
N HIS A 185 -8.22 0.10 -2.38
CA HIS A 185 -8.37 0.27 -3.82
C HIS A 185 -9.81 -0.03 -4.24
N SER A 186 -10.34 -1.18 -3.79
CA SER A 186 -11.74 -1.53 -4.03
C SER A 186 -12.68 -0.46 -3.49
N PHE A 187 -12.40 0.07 -2.30
CA PHE A 187 -13.15 1.18 -1.71
C PHE A 187 -13.13 2.43 -2.58
N ALA A 188 -11.96 2.84 -3.06
CA ALA A 188 -11.84 4.03 -3.90
C ALA A 188 -12.67 3.91 -5.18
N VAL A 189 -12.60 2.76 -5.86
CA VAL A 189 -13.29 2.52 -7.14
C VAL A 189 -14.79 2.36 -6.93
N ASP A 190 -15.21 1.51 -6.00
CA ASP A 190 -16.61 1.20 -5.74
C ASP A 190 -17.35 2.44 -5.20
N MET A 191 -16.73 3.20 -4.30
CA MET A 191 -17.33 4.43 -3.76
C MET A 191 -17.46 5.53 -4.83
N ALA A 192 -16.46 5.67 -5.71
CA ALA A 192 -16.54 6.62 -6.82
C ALA A 192 -17.64 6.25 -7.82
N ALA A 193 -17.80 4.96 -8.12
CA ALA A 193 -18.90 4.47 -8.94
C ALA A 193 -20.25 4.75 -8.27
N LEU A 194 -20.36 4.49 -6.97
CA LEU A 194 -21.59 4.74 -6.20
C LEU A 194 -21.97 6.23 -6.18
N ALA A 195 -21.00 7.11 -5.95
CA ALA A 195 -21.20 8.56 -6.02
C ALA A 195 -21.68 8.99 -7.41
N ALA A 196 -21.11 8.43 -8.48
CA ALA A 196 -21.52 8.71 -9.85
C ALA A 196 -22.95 8.24 -10.16
N LEU A 197 -23.38 7.10 -9.60
CA LEU A 197 -24.76 6.62 -9.74
C LEU A 197 -25.76 7.62 -9.14
N ALA A 198 -25.45 8.16 -7.96
CA ALA A 198 -26.34 9.07 -7.24
C ALA A 198 -26.24 10.55 -7.65
N ALA A 199 -25.25 10.92 -8.48
CA ALA A 199 -24.99 12.32 -8.85
C ALA A 199 -26.23 13.07 -9.37
N GLY A 200 -26.54 14.23 -8.79
CA GLY A 200 -27.72 15.02 -9.16
C GLY A 200 -29.05 14.47 -8.64
N THR A 201 -29.04 13.47 -7.76
CA THR A 201 -30.22 12.98 -7.03
C THR A 201 -30.11 13.33 -5.54
N PRO A 202 -31.21 13.29 -4.76
CA PRO A 202 -31.16 13.46 -3.30
C PRO A 202 -30.32 12.42 -2.54
N MET A 203 -29.86 11.35 -3.20
CA MET A 203 -29.04 10.29 -2.63
C MET A 203 -27.53 10.52 -2.85
N ALA A 204 -27.15 11.62 -3.49
CA ALA A 204 -25.74 11.96 -3.70
C ALA A 204 -25.03 12.17 -2.34
N PRO A 205 -23.75 11.74 -2.20
CA PRO A 205 -22.98 12.09 -1.03
C PRO A 205 -22.89 13.62 -0.86
N PRO A 206 -22.86 14.12 0.38
CA PRO A 206 -22.69 15.55 0.63
C PRO A 206 -21.30 16.04 0.16
N GLU A 207 -21.16 17.35 -0.03
CA GLU A 207 -19.93 17.96 -0.57
C GLU A 207 -18.70 17.63 0.28
N GLU A 208 -18.83 17.64 1.61
CA GLU A 208 -17.74 17.32 2.54
C GLU A 208 -17.28 15.86 2.41
N ALA A 209 -18.20 14.95 2.09
CA ALA A 209 -17.87 13.55 1.83
C ALA A 209 -17.16 13.40 0.47
N MET A 210 -17.57 14.18 -0.52
CA MET A 210 -16.91 14.22 -1.83
C MET A 210 -15.50 14.82 -1.74
N ASP A 211 -15.28 15.81 -0.86
CA ASP A 211 -13.95 16.35 -0.54
C ASP A 211 -13.03 15.26 0.02
N VAL A 212 -13.54 14.47 0.97
CA VAL A 212 -12.80 13.33 1.55
C VAL A 212 -12.45 12.30 0.48
N LEU A 213 -13.39 11.96 -0.41
CA LEU A 213 -13.13 11.01 -1.49
C LEU A 213 -12.08 11.53 -2.49
N ALA A 214 -12.17 12.81 -2.87
CA ALA A 214 -11.18 13.44 -3.75
C ALA A 214 -9.78 13.47 -3.10
N ALA A 215 -9.69 13.87 -1.83
CA ALA A 215 -8.44 13.85 -1.07
C ALA A 215 -7.88 12.43 -0.87
N TYR A 216 -8.74 11.45 -0.62
CA TYR A 216 -8.34 10.05 -0.51
C TYR A 216 -7.68 9.53 -1.80
N LEU A 217 -8.23 9.87 -2.97
CA LEU A 217 -7.61 9.56 -4.24
C LEU A 217 -6.28 10.32 -4.43
N LEU A 218 -6.31 11.65 -4.34
CA LEU A 218 -5.21 12.53 -4.73
C LEU A 218 -4.05 12.55 -3.74
N ASP A 219 -4.36 12.52 -2.44
CA ASP A 219 -3.40 12.67 -1.35
C ASP A 219 -3.11 11.34 -0.63
N GLY A 220 -3.95 10.33 -0.87
CA GLY A 220 -3.74 8.94 -0.43
C GLY A 220 -3.23 8.06 -1.56
N GLN A 221 -4.17 7.48 -2.31
CA GLN A 221 -3.93 6.41 -3.28
C GLN A 221 -2.85 6.73 -4.31
N ARG A 222 -2.87 7.95 -4.87
CA ARG A 222 -1.93 8.40 -5.90
C ARG A 222 -0.46 8.32 -5.48
N TRP A 223 -0.17 8.48 -4.20
CA TRP A 223 1.20 8.44 -3.65
C TRP A 223 1.73 7.02 -3.41
N MET A 224 0.89 6.00 -3.57
CA MET A 224 1.28 4.59 -3.40
C MET A 224 1.41 3.87 -4.76
N ILE A 225 1.27 4.61 -5.87
CA ILE A 225 1.33 4.12 -7.24
C ILE A 225 2.64 4.55 -7.92
N HIS A 226 3.58 3.63 -8.06
CA HIS A 226 4.86 3.86 -8.69
C HIS A 226 4.87 3.19 -10.08
N ALA A 227 5.16 3.97 -11.12
CA ALA A 227 5.10 3.52 -12.52
C ALA A 227 3.78 2.79 -12.88
N GLY A 228 2.64 3.32 -12.42
CA GLY A 228 1.30 2.78 -12.69
C GLY A 228 0.88 1.55 -11.87
N ARG A 229 1.73 1.10 -10.93
CA ARG A 229 1.50 -0.08 -10.08
C ARG A 229 1.58 0.28 -8.61
N TYR A 230 0.84 -0.41 -7.75
CA TYR A 230 1.01 -0.27 -6.31
C TYR A 230 2.38 -0.79 -5.86
N ASP A 231 2.96 -0.14 -4.86
CA ASP A 231 3.91 -0.81 -3.98
C ASP A 231 3.18 -1.99 -3.28
N ILE A 232 3.75 -3.19 -3.38
CA ILE A 232 3.19 -4.38 -2.75
C ILE A 232 3.09 -4.28 -1.22
N ALA A 233 3.91 -3.43 -0.58
CA ALA A 233 3.83 -3.17 0.84
C ALA A 233 2.49 -2.51 1.27
N CYS A 234 1.72 -1.99 0.31
CA CYS A 234 0.42 -1.34 0.54
C CYS A 234 -0.79 -2.28 0.33
N MET A 235 -0.57 -3.55 -0.04
CA MET A 235 -1.61 -4.42 -0.58
C MET A 235 -2.08 -5.53 0.37
N GLY A 236 -1.52 -5.64 1.57
CA GLY A 236 -1.76 -6.78 2.46
C GLY A 236 -1.46 -8.12 1.76
N ARG A 237 -2.28 -9.15 2.01
CA ARG A 237 -2.13 -10.47 1.35
C ARG A 237 -2.34 -10.42 -0.16
N GLU A 238 -3.04 -9.41 -0.67
CA GLU A 238 -3.34 -9.27 -2.10
C GLU A 238 -2.10 -8.97 -2.96
N SER A 239 -0.97 -8.62 -2.34
CA SER A 239 0.35 -8.51 -2.98
C SER A 239 0.77 -9.79 -3.71
N THR A 240 0.25 -10.94 -3.28
CA THR A 240 0.59 -12.27 -3.82
C THR A 240 -0.40 -12.77 -4.88
N ARG A 241 -1.29 -11.91 -5.38
CA ARG A 241 -2.19 -12.22 -6.50
C ARG A 241 -1.53 -11.82 -7.82
N GLU A 242 -1.52 -12.73 -8.80
CA GLU A 242 -0.88 -12.47 -10.10
C GLU A 242 -1.49 -11.23 -10.78
N GLY A 243 -0.63 -10.31 -11.24
CA GLY A 243 -1.03 -9.07 -11.94
C GLY A 243 -1.68 -7.99 -11.06
N ASN A 244 -1.94 -8.27 -9.79
CA ASN A 244 -2.84 -7.47 -8.97
C ASN A 244 -2.32 -6.07 -8.60
N ALA A 245 -1.00 -5.85 -8.66
CA ALA A 245 -0.42 -4.54 -8.42
C ALA A 245 -0.74 -3.52 -9.54
N ALA A 246 -1.10 -3.97 -10.75
CA ALA A 246 -1.37 -3.12 -11.92
C ALA A 246 -2.80 -2.52 -11.89
N ARG A 247 -3.12 -1.78 -10.83
CA ARG A 247 -4.45 -1.25 -10.53
C ARG A 247 -4.59 0.27 -10.69
N GLY A 248 -3.52 0.99 -11.04
CA GLY A 248 -3.53 2.43 -11.27
C GLY A 248 -4.61 2.92 -12.28
N PRO A 249 -4.80 2.26 -13.44
CA PRO A 249 -5.79 2.70 -14.43
C PRO A 249 -7.25 2.74 -13.92
N ALA A 250 -7.61 1.84 -12.99
CA ALA A 250 -8.95 1.84 -12.41
C ALA A 250 -9.18 3.05 -11.50
N LEU A 251 -8.15 3.50 -10.76
CA LEU A 251 -8.21 4.74 -9.98
C LEU A 251 -8.30 5.97 -10.88
N GLU A 252 -7.57 5.99 -11.99
CA GLU A 252 -7.66 7.11 -12.94
C GLU A 252 -9.09 7.21 -13.52
N THR A 253 -9.71 6.07 -13.82
CA THR A 253 -11.10 6.02 -14.27
C THR A 253 -12.05 6.54 -13.18
N ALA A 254 -11.86 6.11 -11.93
CA ALA A 254 -12.62 6.61 -10.79
C ALA A 254 -12.47 8.13 -10.61
N ALA A 255 -11.23 8.65 -10.67
CA ALA A 255 -10.93 10.08 -10.55
C ALA A 255 -11.60 10.90 -11.67
N ARG A 256 -11.50 10.45 -12.93
CA ARG A 256 -12.18 11.10 -14.07
C ARG A 256 -13.69 11.10 -13.92
N SER A 257 -14.28 10.01 -13.41
CA SER A 257 -15.71 9.92 -13.15
C SER A 257 -16.17 10.96 -12.12
N LEU A 258 -15.41 11.14 -11.04
CA LEU A 258 -15.70 12.16 -10.03
C LEU A 258 -15.53 13.58 -10.57
N ALA A 259 -14.47 13.83 -11.35
CA ALA A 259 -14.23 15.12 -11.98
C ALA A 259 -15.36 15.54 -12.94
N ALA A 260 -15.90 14.59 -13.72
CA ALA A 260 -17.02 14.83 -14.61
C ALA A 260 -18.30 15.26 -13.89
N GLY A 261 -18.44 14.90 -12.60
CA GLY A 261 -19.54 15.35 -11.74
C GLY A 261 -19.43 16.81 -11.27
N GLY A 262 -18.32 17.51 -11.55
CA GLY A 262 -18.09 18.89 -11.10
C GLY A 262 -17.79 19.01 -9.61
N GLY A 263 -17.38 17.91 -8.97
CA GLY A 263 -17.05 17.87 -7.55
C GLY A 263 -15.73 18.56 -7.20
N PRO A 264 -15.34 18.54 -5.92
CA PRO A 264 -14.13 19.21 -5.45
C PRO A 264 -12.87 18.67 -6.12
N ARG A 265 -11.89 19.56 -6.32
CA ARG A 265 -10.59 19.28 -6.93
C ARG A 265 -10.68 18.58 -8.30
N ALA A 266 -11.76 18.83 -9.06
CA ALA A 266 -12.00 18.20 -10.37
C ALA A 266 -10.81 18.33 -11.34
N GLU A 267 -10.15 19.49 -11.38
CA GLU A 267 -8.98 19.69 -12.25
C GLU A 267 -7.81 18.76 -11.89
N GLU A 268 -7.52 18.60 -10.59
CA GLU A 268 -6.47 17.67 -10.15
C GLU A 268 -6.85 16.22 -10.44
N LEU A 269 -8.12 15.85 -10.24
CA LEU A 269 -8.64 14.50 -10.53
C LEU A 269 -8.52 14.14 -12.02
N LEU A 270 -8.74 15.10 -12.95
CA LEU A 270 -8.54 14.88 -14.39
C LEU A 270 -7.08 14.54 -14.74
N HIS A 271 -6.14 14.98 -13.91
CA HIS A 271 -4.70 14.77 -14.08
C HIS A 271 -4.14 13.69 -13.14
N PHE A 272 -4.99 12.87 -12.51
CA PHE A 272 -4.57 11.82 -11.56
C PHE A 272 -3.45 10.93 -12.10
N GLY A 273 -3.54 10.51 -13.37
CA GLY A 273 -2.56 9.62 -14.02
C GLY A 273 -1.17 10.22 -14.21
N GLN A 274 -0.99 11.54 -14.03
CA GLN A 274 0.33 12.19 -14.03
C GLN A 274 1.13 11.94 -12.74
N GLY A 275 0.52 11.27 -11.75
CA GLY A 275 1.12 11.04 -10.44
C GLY A 275 1.03 12.28 -9.54
N PRO A 276 1.63 12.22 -8.34
CA PRO A 276 1.56 13.31 -7.36
C PRO A 276 2.50 14.49 -7.66
N GLY A 277 3.28 14.44 -8.74
CA GLY A 277 4.35 15.40 -9.01
C GLY A 277 5.62 15.11 -8.21
N THR A 278 6.55 16.07 -8.17
CA THR A 278 7.80 15.95 -7.40
C THR A 278 7.57 16.30 -5.93
N GLY A 279 7.97 15.41 -5.03
CA GLY A 279 7.87 15.63 -3.59
C GLY A 279 7.97 14.34 -2.80
N ALA A 280 7.61 14.40 -1.52
CA ALA A 280 7.57 13.28 -0.62
C ALA A 280 6.38 13.40 0.33
N ARG A 281 5.88 12.26 0.78
CA ARG A 281 4.75 12.17 1.70
C ARG A 281 4.96 11.04 2.68
N TYR A 282 4.88 11.36 3.97
CA TYR A 282 4.89 10.36 5.03
C TYR A 282 3.48 10.14 5.57
N PHE A 283 3.03 8.89 5.52
CA PHE A 283 1.77 8.41 6.06
C PHE A 283 1.99 7.93 7.50
N TRP A 284 1.89 8.85 8.45
CA TRP A 284 2.20 8.62 9.86
C TRP A 284 1.26 7.62 10.56
N ARG A 285 0.08 7.36 10.00
CA ARG A 285 -0.82 6.29 10.47
C ARG A 285 -0.43 4.92 9.95
N SER A 286 0.33 4.88 8.87
CA SER A 286 0.60 3.67 8.11
C SER A 286 2.08 3.28 8.05
N ASP A 287 2.96 4.03 8.71
CA ASP A 287 4.41 3.78 8.71
C ASP A 287 4.96 3.61 7.28
N TYR A 288 4.58 4.52 6.37
CA TYR A 288 4.93 4.45 4.95
C TYR A 288 5.38 5.82 4.42
N LEU A 289 6.56 5.87 3.81
CA LEU A 289 7.09 7.03 3.12
C LEU A 289 7.02 6.79 1.61
N ALA A 290 6.47 7.75 0.87
CA ALA A 290 6.53 7.80 -0.59
C ALA A 290 7.35 9.00 -1.06
N VAL A 291 8.18 8.81 -2.08
CA VAL A 291 9.06 9.84 -2.66
C VAL A 291 8.94 9.79 -4.19
N TYR A 292 8.71 10.94 -4.80
CA TYR A 292 8.64 11.10 -6.25
C TYR A 292 9.61 12.16 -6.73
N ARG A 293 10.34 11.83 -7.78
CA ARG A 293 11.24 12.70 -8.52
C ARG A 293 10.90 12.61 -10.01
N PRO A 294 11.39 13.54 -10.85
CA PRO A 294 11.11 13.51 -12.28
C PRO A 294 11.55 12.22 -12.99
N SER A 295 12.63 11.58 -12.54
CA SER A 295 13.24 10.41 -13.20
C SER A 295 13.18 9.11 -12.38
N TRP A 296 12.71 9.18 -11.13
CA TRP A 296 12.62 8.03 -10.24
C TRP A 296 11.62 8.26 -9.13
N SER A 297 11.22 7.19 -8.47
CA SER A 297 10.42 7.25 -7.25
C SER A 297 10.86 6.14 -6.31
N ALA A 298 10.58 6.28 -5.02
CA ALA A 298 10.90 5.26 -4.04
C ALA A 298 9.87 5.27 -2.92
N ALA A 299 9.88 4.18 -2.17
CA ALA A 299 9.06 4.03 -0.99
C ALA A 299 9.86 3.37 0.13
N VAL A 300 9.49 3.67 1.37
CA VAL A 300 9.98 2.96 2.56
C VAL A 300 8.78 2.54 3.40
N LYS A 301 8.59 1.22 3.55
CA LYS A 301 7.64 0.66 4.52
C LYS A 301 8.36 0.32 5.82
N THR A 302 8.11 1.13 6.83
CA THR A 302 8.50 0.83 8.21
C THR A 302 7.35 0.15 8.96
N SER A 303 7.56 -0.15 10.23
CA SER A 303 6.55 -0.70 11.12
C SER A 303 6.76 -0.23 12.55
N SER A 304 5.67 -0.20 13.30
CA SER A 304 5.65 0.07 14.74
C SER A 304 4.62 -0.82 15.44
N THR A 305 4.56 -0.72 16.76
CA THR A 305 3.48 -1.32 17.56
C THR A 305 2.08 -0.77 17.23
N ARG A 306 1.99 0.35 16.50
CA ARG A 306 0.72 0.98 16.11
C ARG A 306 0.09 0.34 14.88
N THR A 307 0.89 -0.28 14.02
CA THR A 307 0.44 -0.82 12.75
C THR A 307 0.51 -2.34 12.74
N VAL A 308 -0.52 -2.94 12.16
CA VAL A 308 -0.52 -4.36 11.82
C VAL A 308 0.36 -4.56 10.59
N LEU A 309 1.21 -5.59 10.63
CA LEU A 309 2.11 -5.96 9.55
C LEU A 309 1.35 -6.67 8.41
N SER A 310 2.03 -6.97 7.31
CA SER A 310 1.43 -7.70 6.20
C SER A 310 0.86 -9.05 6.65
N GLU A 311 -0.43 -9.24 6.39
CA GLU A 311 -1.13 -10.46 6.75
C GLU A 311 -0.94 -11.60 5.73
N ALA A 312 -1.24 -12.80 6.19
CA ALA A 312 -1.63 -13.93 5.37
C ALA A 312 -3.07 -14.33 5.73
N GLY A 313 -3.80 -14.96 4.82
CA GLY A 313 -5.17 -15.38 5.09
C GLY A 313 -5.75 -16.09 3.88
N ASN A 314 -6.60 -17.09 4.10
CA ASN A 314 -7.18 -17.90 3.02
C ASN A 314 -6.12 -18.49 2.06
N GLY A 315 -4.94 -18.85 2.57
CA GLY A 315 -3.84 -19.37 1.74
C GLY A 315 -3.11 -18.33 0.87
N GLU A 316 -3.42 -17.04 1.03
CA GLU A 316 -2.76 -15.91 0.37
C GLU A 316 -1.73 -15.24 1.30
N GLY A 317 -0.77 -14.48 0.75
CA GLY A 317 0.16 -13.65 1.54
C GLY A 317 1.25 -14.46 2.27
N LEU A 318 1.52 -15.70 1.85
CA LEU A 318 2.29 -16.67 2.63
C LEU A 318 3.76 -16.30 2.87
N SER A 319 4.30 -15.35 2.09
CA SER A 319 5.70 -14.92 2.17
C SER A 319 5.88 -13.49 2.67
N GLY A 320 4.80 -12.80 3.08
CA GLY A 320 4.80 -11.39 3.47
C GLY A 320 5.51 -11.03 4.78
N ARG A 321 6.16 -11.98 5.46
CA ARG A 321 6.73 -11.84 6.82
C ARG A 321 7.53 -10.56 7.05
N HIS A 322 8.35 -10.18 6.06
CA HIS A 322 9.32 -9.10 6.12
C HIS A 322 8.91 -7.86 5.31
N LEU A 323 7.67 -7.78 4.80
CA LEU A 323 7.20 -6.65 3.98
C LEU A 323 7.19 -5.30 4.70
N CYS A 324 7.33 -5.30 6.03
CA CYS A 324 7.26 -4.11 6.86
C CYS A 324 8.53 -3.87 7.70
N ASP A 325 9.63 -4.58 7.40
CA ASP A 325 10.89 -4.52 8.14
C ASP A 325 11.88 -3.49 7.54
N GLY A 326 11.34 -2.38 7.02
CA GLY A 326 12.12 -1.36 6.30
C GLY A 326 12.27 -1.67 4.81
N VAL A 327 11.26 -2.27 4.18
CA VAL A 327 11.28 -2.52 2.74
C VAL A 327 11.43 -1.20 1.99
N THR A 328 12.42 -1.13 1.11
CA THR A 328 12.80 0.06 0.34
C THR A 328 12.78 -0.25 -1.14
N HIS A 329 11.66 0.03 -1.80
CA HIS A 329 11.55 -0.13 -3.25
C HIS A 329 11.95 1.16 -3.98
N LEU A 330 12.67 1.02 -5.09
CA LEU A 330 13.06 2.11 -5.97
C LEU A 330 12.67 1.79 -7.42
N TRP A 331 11.96 2.72 -8.05
CA TRP A 331 11.51 2.61 -9.43
C TRP A 331 12.09 3.74 -10.28
N ARG A 332 12.59 3.39 -11.46
CA ARG A 332 12.92 4.32 -12.54
C ARG A 332 12.10 4.01 -13.78
N THR A 333 12.09 2.75 -14.21
CA THR A 333 11.41 2.30 -15.44
C THR A 333 10.06 1.66 -15.15
N GLY A 334 9.87 1.12 -13.93
CA GLY A 334 8.70 0.33 -13.56
C GLY A 334 8.88 -1.18 -13.75
N GLU A 335 9.99 -1.59 -14.37
CA GLU A 335 10.32 -3.00 -14.64
C GLU A 335 11.20 -3.62 -13.55
N GLU A 336 11.72 -2.82 -12.61
CA GLU A 336 12.67 -3.25 -11.59
C GLU A 336 12.17 -4.46 -10.79
N TYR A 337 10.88 -4.48 -10.47
CA TYR A 337 10.24 -5.54 -9.69
C TYR A 337 9.15 -6.29 -10.46
N HIS A 338 9.04 -6.04 -11.76
CA HIS A 338 7.98 -6.62 -12.56
C HIS A 338 8.09 -8.15 -12.59
N ALA A 339 7.01 -8.83 -12.19
CA ALA A 339 6.89 -10.29 -12.12
C ALA A 339 7.92 -11.02 -11.21
N LEU A 340 8.62 -10.30 -10.30
CA LEU A 340 9.60 -10.92 -9.41
C LEU A 340 8.99 -11.64 -8.21
N TRP A 341 7.80 -11.24 -7.79
CA TRP A 341 7.15 -11.76 -6.58
C TRP A 341 7.10 -13.29 -6.46
N PRO A 342 6.81 -14.07 -7.53
CA PRO A 342 6.83 -15.53 -7.46
C PRO A 342 8.23 -16.17 -7.48
N VAL A 343 9.30 -15.43 -7.82
CA VAL A 343 10.67 -15.97 -8.00
C VAL A 343 11.72 -15.36 -7.06
N GLN A 344 11.41 -14.24 -6.41
CA GLN A 344 12.30 -13.54 -5.49
C GLN A 344 12.51 -14.30 -4.17
N ASP A 345 13.57 -13.95 -3.46
CA ASP A 345 13.78 -14.37 -2.07
C ASP A 345 13.13 -13.36 -1.14
N TRP A 346 12.02 -13.75 -0.52
CA TRP A 346 11.25 -12.92 0.41
C TRP A 346 11.97 -12.63 1.74
N ARG A 347 13.17 -13.19 1.97
CA ARG A 347 14.08 -12.83 3.08
C ARG A 347 15.08 -11.75 2.69
N HIS A 348 15.20 -11.48 1.40
CA HIS A 348 16.04 -10.42 0.85
C HIS A 348 15.18 -9.36 0.17
N LEU A 349 14.08 -8.96 0.80
CA LEU A 349 13.34 -7.81 0.30
C LEU A 349 14.24 -6.56 0.37
N PRO A 350 14.27 -5.71 -0.69
CA PRO A 350 15.10 -4.50 -0.73
C PRO A 350 15.00 -3.68 0.55
N GLY A 351 16.13 -3.22 1.10
CA GLY A 351 16.20 -2.38 2.31
C GLY A 351 16.07 -3.11 3.65
N THR A 352 15.62 -4.36 3.70
CA THR A 352 15.39 -5.09 4.97
C THR A 352 16.69 -5.52 5.66
N THR A 353 16.64 -5.76 6.97
CA THR A 353 17.72 -6.41 7.73
C THR A 353 17.17 -7.64 8.42
N VAL A 354 17.57 -8.84 7.99
CA VAL A 354 16.89 -10.10 8.33
C VAL A 354 17.90 -11.15 8.79
N ALA A 355 17.53 -11.92 9.82
CA ALA A 355 18.21 -13.16 10.16
C ALA A 355 17.80 -14.23 9.13
N TYR A 356 18.74 -14.61 8.26
CA TYR A 356 18.46 -15.44 7.09
C TYR A 356 18.26 -16.92 7.47
N ARG A 357 17.05 -17.26 7.93
CA ARG A 357 16.67 -18.62 8.33
C ARG A 357 16.02 -19.39 7.18
N GLY A 358 16.52 -20.57 6.84
CA GLY A 358 15.87 -21.45 5.86
C GLY A 358 14.48 -21.94 6.31
N GLY A 359 13.75 -22.59 5.40
CA GLY A 359 12.42 -23.17 5.68
C GLY A 359 11.24 -22.26 5.27
N PRO A 360 10.00 -22.58 5.67
CA PRO A 360 8.85 -21.73 5.39
C PRO A 360 8.90 -20.44 6.25
N LEU A 361 8.42 -19.33 5.68
CA LEU A 361 8.26 -18.09 6.44
C LEU A 361 7.03 -18.18 7.35
N PRO A 362 7.06 -17.61 8.58
CA PRO A 362 5.87 -17.50 9.40
C PRO A 362 4.82 -16.62 8.72
N ALA A 363 3.58 -17.11 8.67
CA ALA A 363 2.43 -16.41 8.12
C ALA A 363 1.51 -15.98 9.28
N ALA A 364 1.09 -14.71 9.30
CA ALA A 364 0.21 -14.17 10.34
C ALA A 364 -1.23 -14.13 9.83
N ASP A 365 -2.09 -14.99 10.37
CA ASP A 365 -3.49 -15.11 9.93
C ASP A 365 -4.27 -13.81 10.22
N PHE A 366 -4.76 -13.17 9.15
CA PHE A 366 -5.50 -11.90 9.15
C PHE A 366 -4.89 -10.79 10.02
N GLY A 367 -3.55 -10.66 10.01
CA GLY A 367 -2.88 -9.46 10.52
C GLY A 367 -2.92 -9.33 12.05
N GLN A 368 -2.45 -10.35 12.77
CA GLN A 368 -2.34 -10.32 14.24
C GLN A 368 -0.95 -9.92 14.76
N ASP A 369 -0.06 -9.54 13.86
CA ASP A 369 1.35 -9.25 14.15
C ASP A 369 1.60 -7.75 13.97
N THR A 370 2.35 -7.13 14.89
CA THR A 370 2.71 -5.71 14.86
C THR A 370 4.22 -5.55 14.90
N GLY A 371 4.72 -4.33 14.65
CA GLY A 371 6.15 -4.04 14.80
C GLY A 371 6.60 -4.20 16.27
N GLY A 372 7.84 -4.65 16.48
CA GLY A 372 8.38 -4.88 17.83
C GLY A 372 8.80 -3.62 18.60
N SER A 373 8.62 -2.42 18.04
CA SER A 373 9.00 -1.15 18.67
C SER A 373 7.98 -0.05 18.40
N ASP A 374 7.87 0.92 19.29
CA ASP A 374 7.05 2.12 19.11
C ASP A 374 7.72 3.20 18.25
N PHE A 375 9.05 3.13 18.07
CA PHE A 375 9.80 4.09 17.28
C PHE A 375 9.74 3.74 15.78
N ALA A 376 8.85 4.42 15.07
CA ALA A 376 8.86 4.49 13.61
C ALA A 376 8.25 5.81 13.16
N GLY A 377 8.98 6.58 12.36
CA GLY A 377 8.57 7.93 11.99
C GLY A 377 9.14 8.36 10.66
N GLY A 378 8.60 9.47 10.16
CA GLY A 378 9.10 10.15 8.98
C GLY A 378 8.88 11.65 9.11
N LEU A 379 9.73 12.39 8.42
CA LEU A 379 9.69 13.85 8.35
C LEU A 379 9.76 14.23 6.89
N THR A 380 8.90 15.16 6.46
CA THR A 380 9.00 15.76 5.13
C THR A 380 8.59 17.23 5.16
N ASP A 381 9.26 18.05 4.36
CA ASP A 381 8.88 19.43 4.08
C ASP A 381 8.41 19.64 2.64
N GLY A 382 8.07 18.54 1.94
CA GLY A 382 7.71 18.53 0.52
C GLY A 382 8.82 17.92 -0.33
N PRO A 383 9.90 18.66 -0.68
CA PRO A 383 10.95 18.14 -1.55
C PRO A 383 11.89 17.15 -0.85
N TYR A 384 12.14 17.30 0.45
CA TYR A 384 13.05 16.42 1.19
C TYR A 384 12.26 15.54 2.17
N ALA A 385 12.82 14.38 2.48
CA ALA A 385 12.22 13.49 3.47
C ALA A 385 13.26 12.66 4.20
N MET A 386 12.87 12.15 5.36
CA MET A 386 13.55 11.03 6.00
C MET A 386 12.53 10.08 6.61
N ALA A 387 12.92 8.83 6.80
CA ALA A 387 12.20 7.85 7.60
C ALA A 387 13.17 7.15 8.54
N ALA A 388 12.66 6.66 9.67
CA ALA A 388 13.44 5.89 10.62
C ALA A 388 12.59 4.86 11.34
N MET A 389 13.20 3.75 11.75
CA MET A 389 12.58 2.74 12.61
C MET A 389 13.57 2.09 13.55
N HIS A 390 13.05 1.59 14.66
CA HIS A 390 13.72 0.59 15.48
C HIS A 390 13.19 -0.78 15.08
N LEU A 391 13.99 -1.54 14.35
CA LEU A 391 13.66 -2.93 14.04
C LEU A 391 13.82 -3.78 15.30
N ASP A 392 12.82 -4.58 15.60
CA ASP A 392 12.87 -5.70 16.55
C ASP A 392 12.01 -6.83 15.97
N ARG A 393 12.67 -7.79 15.31
CA ARG A 393 12.01 -8.82 14.52
C ARG A 393 12.85 -10.07 14.43
N ASP A 394 12.25 -11.22 14.73
CA ASP A 394 12.87 -12.55 14.57
C ASP A 394 14.29 -12.63 15.20
N GLY A 395 14.48 -11.96 16.35
CA GLY A 395 15.73 -11.90 17.09
C GLY A 395 16.75 -10.85 16.61
N VAL A 396 16.46 -10.13 15.52
CA VAL A 396 17.28 -9.02 15.01
C VAL A 396 16.77 -7.71 15.59
N ARG A 397 17.69 -6.93 16.17
CA ARG A 397 17.45 -5.54 16.54
C ARG A 397 18.37 -4.60 15.76
N ALA A 398 17.83 -3.48 15.27
CA ALA A 398 18.61 -2.48 14.55
C ALA A 398 17.98 -1.09 14.61
N ARG A 399 18.80 -0.05 14.40
CA ARG A 399 18.37 1.31 14.06
C ARG A 399 18.53 1.49 12.56
N LYS A 400 17.43 1.76 11.86
CA LYS A 400 17.42 1.90 10.39
C LYS A 400 16.86 3.28 10.05
N SER A 401 17.57 4.05 9.23
CA SER A 401 17.12 5.36 8.77
C SER A 401 17.44 5.58 7.30
N TRP A 402 16.57 6.32 6.62
CA TRP A 402 16.65 6.68 5.21
C TRP A 402 16.54 8.19 5.07
N PHE A 403 17.45 8.79 4.33
CA PHE A 403 17.60 10.24 4.16
C PHE A 403 17.48 10.58 2.68
N PHE A 404 16.36 11.15 2.27
CA PHE A 404 16.03 11.46 0.88
C PHE A 404 16.31 12.92 0.56
N PHE A 405 17.17 13.13 -0.44
CA PHE A 405 17.52 14.43 -1.00
C PHE A 405 16.85 14.60 -2.37
N LEU A 406 17.52 15.19 -3.36
CA LEU A 406 16.92 15.39 -4.69
C LEU A 406 17.19 14.20 -5.60
N ASP A 407 18.46 13.90 -5.84
CA ASP A 407 18.90 12.93 -6.84
C ASP A 407 19.30 11.58 -6.21
N GLU A 408 19.34 11.54 -4.88
CA GLU A 408 19.85 10.42 -4.10
C GLU A 408 19.06 10.19 -2.81
N TYR A 409 19.30 9.03 -2.22
CA TYR A 409 19.04 8.80 -0.81
C TYR A 409 20.20 8.07 -0.12
N VAL A 410 20.32 8.26 1.18
CA VAL A 410 21.28 7.57 2.04
C VAL A 410 20.52 6.65 2.98
N ALA A 411 20.96 5.40 3.10
CA ALA A 411 20.42 4.44 4.07
C ALA A 411 21.50 4.08 5.09
N LEU A 412 21.16 4.26 6.37
CA LEU A 412 22.04 3.99 7.51
C LEU A 412 21.43 2.90 8.40
N GLY A 413 22.31 2.02 8.87
CA GLY A 413 22.00 1.00 9.87
C GLY A 413 23.02 1.03 10.99
N ALA A 414 22.57 0.95 12.24
CA ALA A 414 23.44 0.87 13.42
C ALA A 414 22.84 -0.03 14.51
N GLY A 415 23.69 -0.52 15.42
CA GLY A 415 23.25 -1.36 16.54
C GLY A 415 22.73 -2.74 16.11
N ILE A 416 23.10 -3.21 14.92
CA ILE A 416 22.60 -4.46 14.35
C ILE A 416 23.09 -5.61 15.23
N THR A 417 22.14 -6.24 15.90
CA THR A 417 22.42 -7.29 16.89
C THR A 417 21.47 -8.46 16.70
N CYS A 418 22.00 -9.68 16.73
CA CYS A 418 21.24 -10.92 16.81
C CYS A 418 22.02 -11.88 17.72
N ALA A 419 21.35 -12.56 18.64
CA ALA A 419 22.02 -13.48 19.57
C ALA A 419 22.23 -14.89 18.99
N ASP A 420 21.57 -15.21 17.86
CA ASP A 420 21.56 -16.52 17.24
C ASP A 420 22.89 -16.80 16.50
N PRO A 421 23.73 -17.75 16.97
CA PRO A 421 25.02 -18.05 16.36
C PRO A 421 24.89 -18.87 15.07
N ASP A 422 23.71 -19.45 14.80
CA ASP A 422 23.51 -20.39 13.71
C ASP A 422 22.89 -19.73 12.47
N VAL A 423 22.64 -18.43 12.51
CA VAL A 423 21.95 -17.69 11.45
C VAL A 423 22.72 -16.42 11.10
N PRO A 424 23.11 -16.22 9.83
CA PRO A 424 23.69 -14.95 9.40
C PRO A 424 22.61 -13.86 9.32
N VAL A 425 23.01 -12.62 9.59
CA VAL A 425 22.14 -11.45 9.43
C VAL A 425 22.55 -10.69 8.19
N HIS A 426 21.60 -10.46 7.29
CA HIS A 426 21.85 -9.75 6.04
C HIS A 426 21.09 -8.42 6.03
N THR A 427 21.70 -7.37 5.49
CA THR A 427 20.94 -6.20 5.01
C THR A 427 20.88 -6.25 3.50
N THR A 428 19.70 -6.41 2.92
CA THR A 428 19.54 -6.33 1.46
C THR A 428 19.55 -4.88 1.02
N ILE A 429 20.41 -4.57 0.04
CA ILE A 429 20.43 -3.26 -0.61
C ILE A 429 19.34 -3.23 -1.68
N ASP A 430 19.32 -4.25 -2.55
CA ASP A 430 18.32 -4.36 -3.61
C ASP A 430 18.15 -5.81 -4.09
N GLN A 431 17.00 -6.11 -4.68
CA GLN A 431 16.69 -7.36 -5.37
C GLN A 431 15.75 -7.06 -6.53
N THR A 432 16.28 -7.04 -7.76
CA THR A 432 15.57 -6.57 -8.96
C THR A 432 15.75 -7.51 -10.14
N THR A 433 14.98 -7.28 -11.20
CA THR A 433 15.19 -7.92 -12.49
C THR A 433 16.58 -7.57 -13.00
N LEU A 434 17.37 -8.57 -13.36
CA LEU A 434 18.69 -8.39 -13.93
C LEU A 434 18.59 -7.80 -15.34
N THR A 435 18.63 -6.48 -15.43
CA THR A 435 18.65 -5.75 -16.70
C THR A 435 20.06 -5.21 -17.01
N GLY A 436 20.68 -5.71 -18.07
CA GLY A 436 22.00 -5.26 -18.51
C GLY A 436 23.15 -5.72 -17.61
N GLU A 437 24.27 -5.00 -17.68
CA GLU A 437 25.50 -5.33 -16.97
C GLU A 437 25.48 -4.84 -15.51
N VAL A 438 26.03 -5.64 -14.60
CA VAL A 438 26.35 -5.22 -13.23
C VAL A 438 27.82 -4.80 -13.20
N ARG A 439 28.09 -3.54 -12.87
CA ARG A 439 29.46 -3.00 -12.80
C ARG A 439 29.86 -2.80 -11.35
N LEU A 440 30.90 -3.52 -10.94
CA LEU A 440 31.52 -3.39 -9.63
C LEU A 440 32.83 -2.63 -9.75
N SER A 441 33.06 -1.69 -8.85
CA SER A 441 34.39 -1.10 -8.64
C SER A 441 34.61 -0.81 -7.16
N ASP A 442 35.78 -0.29 -6.79
CA ASP A 442 36.10 -0.07 -5.37
C ASP A 442 35.09 0.91 -4.74
N GLY A 443 34.36 0.41 -3.73
CA GLY A 443 33.32 1.16 -3.03
C GLY A 443 32.05 1.48 -3.83
N THR A 444 31.84 0.92 -5.04
CA THR A 444 30.63 1.20 -5.83
C THR A 444 30.07 -0.01 -6.59
N LEU A 445 28.74 0.00 -6.78
CA LEU A 445 28.03 -0.94 -7.64
C LEU A 445 27.05 -0.17 -8.53
N HIS A 446 27.05 -0.45 -9.83
CA HIS A 446 26.10 0.12 -10.77
C HIS A 446 25.28 -0.96 -11.47
N HIS A 447 23.97 -0.78 -11.52
CA HIS A 447 23.05 -1.64 -12.27
C HIS A 447 21.79 -0.87 -12.66
N ASN A 448 21.28 -1.11 -13.88
CA ASN A 448 20.01 -0.56 -14.37
C ASN A 448 19.80 0.96 -14.16
N GLY A 449 20.90 1.74 -14.23
CA GLY A 449 20.86 3.19 -13.99
C GLY A 449 20.70 3.58 -12.51
N VAL A 450 21.06 2.72 -11.58
CA VAL A 450 21.23 3.05 -10.17
C VAL A 450 22.67 2.79 -9.79
N THR A 451 23.31 3.78 -9.17
CA THR A 451 24.63 3.60 -8.59
C THR A 451 24.52 3.59 -7.09
N TYR A 452 25.03 2.53 -6.47
CA TYR A 452 25.17 2.37 -5.04
C TYR A 452 26.61 2.68 -4.64
N PHE A 453 26.80 3.59 -3.70
CA PHE A 453 28.10 3.95 -3.13
C PHE A 453 28.18 3.47 -1.68
N PHE A 454 29.35 2.95 -1.30
CA PHE A 454 29.64 2.46 0.04
C PHE A 454 30.70 3.36 0.69
N PRO A 455 30.31 4.27 1.61
CA PRO A 455 31.26 5.23 2.21
C PRO A 455 32.39 4.59 3.02
N HIS A 456 32.22 3.33 3.41
CA HIS A 456 33.21 2.52 4.12
C HIS A 456 33.28 1.13 3.46
N PRO A 457 34.39 0.38 3.63
CA PRO A 457 34.46 -1.02 3.21
C PRO A 457 33.28 -1.81 3.76
N ALA A 458 32.53 -2.46 2.89
CA ALA A 458 31.31 -3.18 3.24
C ALA A 458 31.42 -4.65 2.79
N PRO A 459 30.93 -5.63 3.59
CA PRO A 459 30.92 -7.05 3.24
C PRO A 459 29.83 -7.35 2.20
N LEU A 460 29.99 -6.76 1.01
CA LEU A 460 29.03 -6.79 -0.09
C LEU A 460 29.04 -8.16 -0.76
N THR A 461 27.87 -8.76 -0.90
CA THR A 461 27.65 -9.93 -1.75
C THR A 461 26.69 -9.56 -2.88
N VAL A 462 27.03 -10.01 -4.09
CA VAL A 462 26.22 -9.84 -5.29
C VAL A 462 25.97 -11.21 -5.89
N ARG A 463 24.70 -11.54 -6.10
CA ARG A 463 24.27 -12.75 -6.78
C ARG A 463 23.40 -12.37 -7.96
N SER A 464 23.67 -12.95 -9.13
CA SER A 464 22.85 -12.75 -10.31
C SER A 464 22.64 -14.04 -11.08
N GLY A 465 21.49 -14.16 -11.74
CA GLY A 465 21.18 -15.28 -12.62
C GLY A 465 19.70 -15.68 -12.60
N ALA A 466 19.38 -16.70 -13.39
CA ALA A 466 18.03 -17.22 -13.50
C ALA A 466 17.53 -17.82 -12.18
N ARG A 467 16.32 -17.43 -11.79
CA ARG A 467 15.58 -17.98 -10.66
C ARG A 467 14.20 -18.40 -11.12
N SER A 468 13.74 -19.52 -10.60
CA SER A 468 12.43 -20.07 -10.91
C SER A 468 11.55 -20.17 -9.67
N GLY A 469 10.24 -20.13 -9.88
CA GLY A 469 9.23 -20.16 -8.84
C GLY A 469 7.83 -20.13 -9.43
N SER A 470 6.80 -20.06 -8.60
CA SER A 470 5.42 -19.99 -9.04
C SER A 470 4.56 -19.23 -8.04
N TRP A 471 3.46 -18.65 -8.53
CA TRP A 471 2.54 -17.92 -7.66
C TRP A 471 1.91 -18.83 -6.60
N ALA A 472 1.70 -20.12 -6.90
CA ALA A 472 1.23 -21.13 -5.95
C ALA A 472 2.08 -21.22 -4.65
N THR A 473 3.37 -20.87 -4.71
CA THR A 473 4.25 -20.91 -3.54
C THR A 473 4.01 -19.76 -2.55
N VAL A 474 3.57 -18.61 -3.06
CA VAL A 474 3.28 -17.41 -2.25
C VAL A 474 1.77 -17.24 -1.99
N ASN A 475 0.93 -17.89 -2.79
CA ASN A 475 -0.52 -17.87 -2.71
C ASN A 475 -1.12 -19.17 -3.28
N ARG A 476 -1.74 -19.99 -2.43
CA ARG A 476 -2.18 -21.36 -2.79
C ARG A 476 -3.23 -21.43 -3.88
N SER A 477 -4.00 -20.37 -4.10
CA SER A 477 -5.05 -20.35 -5.12
C SER A 477 -4.57 -19.92 -6.50
N GLN A 478 -3.30 -19.51 -6.60
CA GLN A 478 -2.73 -19.01 -7.85
C GLN A 478 -2.09 -20.13 -8.67
N SER A 479 -1.74 -19.81 -9.92
CA SER A 479 -1.15 -20.75 -10.85
C SER A 479 0.13 -21.39 -10.31
N ALA A 480 0.19 -22.73 -10.39
CA ALA A 480 1.40 -23.51 -10.12
C ALA A 480 2.37 -23.54 -11.31
N ARG A 481 2.04 -22.84 -12.42
CA ARG A 481 2.93 -22.71 -13.58
C ARG A 481 4.28 -22.15 -13.12
N GLU A 482 5.34 -22.86 -13.48
CA GLU A 482 6.70 -22.38 -13.24
C GLU A 482 6.98 -21.15 -14.09
N LEU A 483 7.52 -20.13 -13.43
CA LEU A 483 8.00 -18.88 -14.01
C LEU A 483 9.50 -18.81 -13.76
N SER A 484 10.21 -18.11 -14.64
CA SER A 484 11.63 -17.85 -14.49
C SER A 484 11.94 -16.40 -14.83
N ALA A 485 12.82 -15.77 -14.05
CA ALA A 485 13.37 -14.46 -14.34
C ALA A 485 14.85 -14.43 -13.99
N ASP A 486 15.63 -13.62 -14.70
CA ASP A 486 16.98 -13.30 -14.27
C ASP A 486 16.90 -12.25 -13.17
N VAL A 487 17.45 -12.56 -12.00
CA VAL A 487 17.36 -11.72 -10.80
C VAL A 487 18.75 -11.27 -10.40
N LEU A 488 18.89 -9.99 -10.04
CA LEU A 488 20.02 -9.44 -9.32
C LEU A 488 19.64 -9.32 -7.85
N GLU A 489 20.55 -9.73 -6.97
CA GLU A 489 20.38 -9.62 -5.53
C GLU A 489 21.69 -9.10 -4.91
N ILE A 490 21.56 -8.06 -4.09
CA ILE A 490 22.69 -7.33 -3.50
C ILE A 490 22.45 -7.20 -2.00
N TRP A 491 23.37 -7.69 -1.18
CA TRP A 491 23.25 -7.57 0.28
C TRP A 491 24.59 -7.40 0.99
N LEU A 492 24.52 -6.93 2.22
CA LEU A 492 25.61 -6.85 3.17
C LEU A 492 25.49 -8.01 4.16
N ASP A 493 26.55 -8.80 4.31
CA ASP A 493 26.60 -9.90 5.28
C ASP A 493 27.22 -9.42 6.60
N HIS A 494 26.40 -9.29 7.65
CA HIS A 494 26.85 -8.91 8.99
C HIS A 494 27.42 -10.10 9.79
N GLY A 495 27.46 -11.28 9.19
CA GLY A 495 27.89 -12.52 9.82
C GLY A 495 26.84 -13.09 10.77
N ARG A 496 27.29 -14.07 11.55
CA ARG A 496 26.48 -14.77 12.57
C ARG A 496 26.65 -14.10 13.92
N ALA A 497 25.57 -14.07 14.70
CA ALA A 497 25.50 -13.38 15.98
C ALA A 497 26.17 -11.98 15.98
N PRO A 498 25.83 -11.07 15.03
CA PRO A 498 26.40 -9.73 15.04
C PRO A 498 26.10 -9.03 16.36
N SER A 499 27.02 -8.18 16.79
CA SER A 499 26.90 -7.34 17.97
C SER A 499 27.35 -5.93 17.58
N ASP A 500 26.41 -4.98 17.61
CA ASP A 500 26.64 -3.57 17.25
C ASP A 500 27.21 -3.38 15.82
N ALA A 501 26.80 -4.23 14.88
CA ALA A 501 27.15 -4.05 13.47
C ALA A 501 26.42 -2.84 12.86
N SER A 502 26.93 -2.34 11.73
CA SER A 502 26.39 -1.16 11.06
C SER A 502 26.51 -1.27 9.53
N TYR A 503 25.72 -0.47 8.81
CA TYR A 503 25.89 -0.25 7.37
C TYR A 503 25.66 1.21 7.01
N ALA A 504 26.22 1.60 5.86
CA ALA A 504 25.89 2.83 5.18
C ALA A 504 25.98 2.61 3.67
N TYR A 505 24.95 3.00 2.92
CA TYR A 505 25.02 3.07 1.47
C TYR A 505 24.26 4.29 0.94
N ILE A 506 24.68 4.77 -0.22
CA ILE A 506 24.06 5.89 -0.93
C ILE A 506 23.56 5.36 -2.26
N ALA A 507 22.27 5.50 -2.54
CA ALA A 507 21.68 5.13 -3.81
C ALA A 507 21.44 6.39 -4.65
N VAL A 508 21.97 6.37 -5.88
CA VAL A 508 21.88 7.47 -6.86
C VAL A 508 21.22 6.95 -8.13
N PRO A 509 19.89 7.02 -8.24
CA PRO A 509 19.17 6.75 -9.49
C PRO A 509 19.44 7.85 -10.53
N GLY A 510 19.92 7.48 -11.71
CA GLY A 510 20.22 8.43 -12.80
C GLY A 510 20.80 7.75 -14.06
N PRO A 511 21.04 8.48 -15.16
CA PRO A 511 21.67 7.88 -16.35
C PRO A 511 23.01 7.22 -15.97
N PRO A 512 23.43 6.16 -16.68
CA PRO A 512 24.69 5.48 -16.38
C PRO A 512 25.83 6.50 -16.40
N ALA A 513 26.53 6.65 -15.28
CA ALA A 513 27.62 7.60 -15.22
C ALA A 513 28.80 7.06 -16.05
N ASP A 514 29.41 7.91 -16.87
CA ASP A 514 30.69 7.60 -17.53
C ASP A 514 31.80 7.39 -16.49
N THR A 515 31.64 7.98 -15.29
CA THR A 515 32.50 7.79 -14.12
C THR A 515 31.67 7.61 -12.84
N LEU A 516 31.89 6.50 -12.13
CA LEU A 516 31.22 6.20 -10.85
C LEU A 516 31.93 6.90 -9.69
N THR A 517 31.84 8.24 -9.60
CA THR A 517 32.37 8.98 -8.45
C THR A 517 31.28 9.26 -7.42
N ALA A 518 31.57 9.04 -6.14
CA ALA A 518 30.63 9.30 -5.06
C ALA A 518 30.11 10.75 -5.09
N PRO A 519 28.82 10.99 -4.77
CA PRO A 519 28.30 12.34 -4.63
C PRO A 519 29.10 13.08 -3.56
N ARG A 520 29.82 14.12 -3.98
CA ARG A 520 30.63 14.92 -3.07
C ARG A 520 29.85 15.80 -2.08
N PRO A 521 28.56 16.15 -2.26
CA PRO A 521 27.93 17.01 -1.28
C PRO A 521 27.53 16.28 0.01
N LEU A 522 27.51 14.94 0.02
CA LEU A 522 27.01 14.14 1.14
C LEU A 522 28.10 13.79 2.15
N THR A 523 27.75 13.87 3.43
CA THR A 523 28.62 13.42 4.53
C THR A 523 27.76 12.79 5.61
N VAL A 524 28.10 11.57 6.01
CA VAL A 524 27.52 10.92 7.19
C VAL A 524 28.18 11.54 8.43
N LEU A 525 27.41 12.30 9.21
CA LEU A 525 27.90 12.95 10.43
C LEU A 525 27.90 12.00 11.63
N ALA A 526 26.93 11.08 11.68
CA ALA A 526 26.82 10.07 12.72
C ALA A 526 26.10 8.83 12.18
N ASN A 527 26.51 7.65 12.64
CA ASN A 527 25.79 6.40 12.42
C ASN A 527 25.97 5.48 13.64
N THR A 528 25.28 5.80 14.73
CA THR A 528 25.33 5.05 16.00
C THR A 528 23.92 4.62 16.42
N PRO A 529 23.78 3.73 17.41
CA PRO A 529 22.46 3.36 17.95
C PRO A 529 21.67 4.52 18.57
N ASP A 530 22.33 5.64 18.88
CA ASP A 530 21.73 6.81 19.52
C ASP A 530 21.41 7.92 18.50
N ILE A 531 22.26 8.14 17.49
CA ILE A 531 22.10 9.21 16.49
C ILE A 531 22.53 8.72 15.10
N GLN A 532 21.68 8.95 14.09
CA GLN A 532 22.00 8.79 12.67
C GLN A 532 21.79 10.14 11.96
N ALA A 533 22.80 10.62 11.23
CA ALA A 533 22.75 11.96 10.62
C ALA A 533 23.53 12.06 9.32
N VAL A 534 22.94 12.77 8.35
CA VAL A 534 23.53 13.02 7.02
C VAL A 534 23.43 14.50 6.69
N ARG A 535 24.55 15.07 6.23
CA ARG A 535 24.60 16.43 5.69
C ARG A 535 24.74 16.41 4.17
N HIS A 536 23.95 17.24 3.51
CA HIS A 536 24.11 17.62 2.11
C HIS A 536 24.58 19.07 2.02
N SER A 537 25.88 19.27 1.80
CA SER A 537 26.55 20.58 1.87
C SER A 537 26.04 21.60 0.84
N THR A 538 25.79 21.22 -0.41
CA THR A 538 25.28 22.17 -1.43
C THR A 538 23.85 22.65 -1.15
N LEU A 539 23.05 21.86 -0.45
CA LEU A 539 21.69 22.21 -0.06
C LEU A 539 21.66 22.92 1.31
N ASP A 540 22.84 23.03 1.94
CA ASP A 540 23.03 23.39 3.35
C ASP A 540 22.00 22.74 4.27
N LEU A 541 21.81 21.43 4.08
CA LEU A 541 20.76 20.64 4.71
C LEU A 541 21.39 19.53 5.55
N THR A 542 20.98 19.43 6.81
CA THR A 542 21.32 18.29 7.67
C THR A 542 20.05 17.61 8.12
N GLN A 543 19.94 16.31 7.85
CA GLN A 543 18.84 15.46 8.32
C GLN A 543 19.37 14.57 9.44
N ILE A 544 18.63 14.48 10.56
CA ILE A 544 19.09 13.90 11.81
C ILE A 544 17.97 13.07 12.42
N VAL A 545 18.30 11.86 12.85
CA VAL A 545 17.46 11.00 13.65
C VAL A 545 18.13 10.83 15.01
N PHE A 546 17.51 11.39 16.03
CA PHE A 546 17.84 11.13 17.43
C PHE A 546 17.02 9.94 17.90
N HIS A 547 17.65 8.76 17.99
CA HIS A 547 17.03 7.58 18.59
C HIS A 547 16.99 7.67 20.12
N ARG A 548 17.85 8.52 20.69
CA ARG A 548 17.90 8.90 22.10
C ARG A 548 18.15 10.40 22.24
N PRO A 549 17.81 11.01 23.40
CA PRO A 549 18.26 12.36 23.73
C PRO A 549 19.78 12.49 23.56
N GLY A 550 20.24 13.64 23.08
CA GLY A 550 21.67 13.84 22.86
C GLY A 550 22.00 15.11 22.10
N THR A 551 23.28 15.27 21.79
CA THR A 551 23.85 16.41 21.08
C THR A 551 24.58 15.94 19.84
N LEU A 552 24.35 16.60 18.71
CA LEU A 552 25.11 16.42 17.48
C LEU A 552 25.86 17.71 17.16
N ALA A 553 27.16 17.60 16.88
CA ALA A 553 27.94 18.70 16.34
C ALA A 553 27.48 19.01 14.91
N LEU A 554 27.18 20.28 14.64
CA LEU A 554 26.84 20.79 13.34
C LEU A 554 27.95 21.71 12.82
N PRO A 555 28.03 21.92 11.50
CA PRO A 555 28.94 22.90 10.94
C PRO A 555 28.61 24.31 11.46
N GLY A 556 29.54 24.87 12.23
CA GLY A 556 29.35 26.16 12.91
C GLY A 556 28.68 26.09 14.29
N GLY A 557 28.35 24.92 14.84
CA GLY A 557 27.80 24.81 16.19
C GLY A 557 27.28 23.42 16.56
N SER A 558 26.08 23.33 17.14
CA SER A 558 25.50 22.06 17.62
C SER A 558 23.98 22.11 17.70
N ILE A 559 23.36 20.94 17.69
CA ILE A 559 21.95 20.78 18.05
C ILE A 559 21.82 19.73 19.15
N THR A 560 21.07 20.07 20.19
CA THR A 560 20.78 19.21 21.34
C THR A 560 19.28 18.99 21.46
N THR A 561 18.87 17.79 21.84
CA THR A 561 17.48 17.47 22.15
C THR A 561 17.39 16.65 23.44
N ASP A 562 16.31 16.87 24.20
CA ASP A 562 15.99 16.13 25.40
C ASP A 562 15.16 14.85 25.15
N ARG A 563 14.78 14.57 23.89
CA ARG A 563 13.93 13.42 23.52
C ARG A 563 14.32 12.81 22.17
N PRO A 564 13.96 11.54 21.90
CA PRO A 564 14.07 10.98 20.57
C PRO A 564 13.17 11.73 19.56
N ILE A 565 13.72 12.09 18.41
CA ILE A 565 13.08 13.00 17.43
C ILE A 565 13.73 12.90 16.05
N LEU A 566 12.96 13.19 15.00
CA LEU A 566 13.46 13.42 13.64
C LEU A 566 13.57 14.92 13.42
N VAL A 567 14.73 15.40 12.98
CA VAL A 567 14.99 16.83 12.77
C VAL A 567 15.67 17.06 11.43
N GLN A 568 15.23 18.09 10.72
CA GLN A 568 15.89 18.63 9.54
C GLN A 568 16.30 20.08 9.82
N VAL A 569 17.57 20.40 9.62
CA VAL A 569 18.13 21.76 9.78
C VAL A 569 18.61 22.26 8.42
N ARG A 570 18.14 23.43 7.99
CA ARG A 570 18.58 24.11 6.76
C ARG A 570 19.09 25.51 7.06
N GLY A 571 20.27 25.84 6.53
CA GLY A 571 20.87 27.14 6.83
C GLY A 571 21.19 27.30 8.33
N PRO A 572 21.30 28.55 8.82
CA PRO A 572 21.64 28.82 10.21
C PRO A 572 20.48 28.59 11.19
N SER A 573 19.21 28.54 10.73
CA SER A 573 18.07 28.60 11.65
C SER A 573 16.74 27.97 11.20
N ALA A 574 16.58 27.51 9.96
CA ALA A 574 15.33 26.86 9.53
C ALA A 574 15.32 25.40 10.01
N LEU A 575 14.22 24.99 10.65
CA LEU A 575 14.12 23.70 11.31
C LEU A 575 12.75 23.06 11.07
N SER A 576 12.77 21.78 10.70
CA SER A 576 11.59 20.92 10.70
C SER A 576 11.80 19.79 11.71
N ALA A 577 10.72 19.36 12.35
CA ALA A 577 10.75 18.33 13.38
C ALA A 577 9.52 17.42 13.31
N ALA A 578 9.71 16.13 13.61
CA ALA A 578 8.63 15.15 13.66
C ALA A 578 8.83 14.14 14.79
N CYS A 579 7.72 13.68 15.39
CA CYS A 579 7.73 12.70 16.46
C CYS A 579 7.65 11.27 15.89
N PRO A 580 8.59 10.36 16.23
CA PRO A 580 8.57 8.97 15.73
C PRO A 580 7.62 8.03 16.46
N PHE A 581 6.85 8.52 17.43
CA PHE A 581 5.99 7.66 18.26
C PHE A 581 4.53 7.65 17.81
N GLY A 582 4.18 8.36 16.73
CA GLY A 582 2.79 8.51 16.26
C GLY A 582 1.87 9.22 17.27
N ALA A 583 2.47 9.86 18.28
CA ALA A 583 1.81 10.64 19.31
C ALA A 583 2.51 11.99 19.42
N GLY A 584 1.75 13.04 19.69
CA GLY A 584 2.31 14.38 19.87
C GLY A 584 3.15 14.46 21.14
N GLY A 585 3.86 15.56 21.33
CA GLY A 585 4.63 15.73 22.55
C GLY A 585 5.41 17.03 22.59
N GLN A 586 5.79 17.41 23.81
CA GLN A 586 6.76 18.49 24.02
C GLN A 586 8.17 17.94 23.83
N VAL A 587 8.99 18.71 23.11
CA VAL A 587 10.44 18.50 22.96
C VAL A 587 11.15 19.84 23.12
N ASN A 588 12.29 19.83 23.80
CA ASN A 588 13.18 20.97 23.87
C ASN A 588 14.36 20.74 22.93
N LEU A 589 14.61 21.71 22.07
CA LEU A 589 15.78 21.77 21.21
C LEU A 589 16.65 22.97 21.57
N THR A 590 17.95 22.75 21.64
CA THR A 590 18.95 23.83 21.77
C THR A 590 19.80 23.83 20.51
N LEU A 591 19.74 24.91 19.75
CA LEU A 591 20.55 25.13 18.55
C LEU A 591 21.62 26.17 18.87
N ASP A 592 22.89 25.76 18.79
CA ASP A 592 24.04 26.65 18.86
C ASP A 592 24.56 26.91 17.45
N HIS A 593 24.78 28.17 17.10
CA HIS A 593 25.37 28.57 15.83
C HIS A 593 26.27 29.79 16.03
N HIS A 594 27.57 29.64 15.77
CA HIS A 594 28.60 30.67 15.90
C HIS A 594 28.56 31.45 17.23
N GLY A 595 28.34 30.74 18.34
CA GLY A 595 28.29 31.33 19.69
C GLY A 595 26.96 31.97 20.08
N THR A 596 25.93 31.88 19.22
CA THR A 596 24.55 32.24 19.57
C THR A 596 23.75 30.97 19.85
N THR A 597 23.12 30.91 21.01
CA THR A 597 22.26 29.79 21.43
C THR A 597 20.79 30.17 21.28
N ARG A 598 20.01 29.30 20.64
CA ARG A 598 18.55 29.41 20.52
C ARG A 598 17.90 28.19 21.17
N GLU A 599 17.09 28.43 22.19
CA GLU A 599 16.25 27.41 22.81
C GLU A 599 14.86 27.41 22.17
N LEU A 600 14.35 26.20 21.88
CA LEU A 600 13.09 25.96 21.20
C LEU A 600 12.30 24.92 21.99
N ALA A 601 11.19 25.33 22.61
CA ALA A 601 10.19 24.42 23.15
C ALA A 601 9.13 24.16 22.06
N LEU A 602 9.10 22.95 21.51
CA LEU A 602 8.21 22.58 20.42
C LEU A 602 7.09 21.66 20.90
N SER A 603 5.86 22.00 20.53
CA SER A 603 4.70 21.11 20.66
C SER A 603 4.49 20.37 19.35
N LEU A 604 5.02 19.15 19.25
CA LEU A 604 4.88 18.33 18.05
C LEU A 604 3.45 17.74 17.98
N PRO A 605 2.80 17.78 16.81
CA PRO A 605 1.55 17.07 16.61
C PRO A 605 1.81 15.55 16.53
N PRO A 606 0.77 14.72 16.69
CA PRO A 606 0.88 13.26 16.57
C PRO A 606 1.20 12.75 15.17
N GLY A 607 1.17 13.61 14.14
CA GLY A 607 1.31 13.21 12.75
C GLY A 607 2.22 14.11 11.91
N PRO A 608 1.71 15.24 11.39
CA PRO A 608 2.42 16.02 10.38
C PRO A 608 3.72 16.63 10.91
N THR A 609 4.67 16.87 10.02
CA THR A 609 5.92 17.58 10.34
C THR A 609 5.61 19.00 10.81
N LEU A 610 6.21 19.41 11.93
CA LEU A 610 6.23 20.81 12.36
C LEU A 610 7.41 21.52 11.67
N THR A 611 7.14 22.57 10.88
CA THR A 611 8.18 23.37 10.23
C THR A 611 8.18 24.78 10.79
N LEU A 612 9.36 25.23 11.23
CA LEU A 612 9.61 26.58 11.69
C LEU A 612 10.44 27.34 10.64
N PRO A 613 10.01 28.54 10.21
CA PRO A 613 10.79 29.35 9.29
C PRO A 613 12.11 29.79 9.94
N ALA A 614 13.08 30.19 9.10
CA ALA A 614 14.26 30.90 9.57
C ALA A 614 13.79 32.17 10.31
N GLY A 615 14.14 32.25 11.60
CA GLY A 615 13.85 33.40 12.46
C GLY A 615 14.86 34.51 12.29
#